data_AF-A0A951NJ02-F1
#
_entry.id   AF-A0A951NJ02-F1
#
_cell.length_a   1.000
_cell.length_b   1.000
_cell.length_c   1.000
_cell.angle_alpha   90.00
_cell.angle_beta   90.00
_cell.angle_gamma   90.00
#
_symmetry.space_group_name_H-M   'P 1'
#
loop_
_entity.id
_entity.type
_entity.pdbx_description
1 polymer ?
#
loop_
_entity_poly.entity_id
_entity_poly.type
_entity_poly.pdbx_seq_one_letter_code
_entity_poly.pdbx_strand_id
1 'polypeptide(L)'
;MSVPDSRLPVVRDRSSARALLRELAMFLPNFVVLLKRLLSDSRVPARSKLIVGGTALYLISPIDFVPDFVPGLGQLDDVVLAVLALHSLLNRVDEAVILEHWDGDEDLIRMVRAGVGAAIRLLPGKWESRV
;
A
#
# COMPACT_ATOMS: atom_id res chain seq x y z
N MET A 1 -18.29 -12.74 47.12
CA MET A 1 -17.65 -13.32 45.93
C MET A 1 -18.22 -12.58 44.72
N SER A 2 -17.59 -11.49 44.30
CA SER A 2 -18.09 -10.61 43.24
C SER A 2 -17.32 -10.88 41.95
N VAL A 3 -18.03 -11.23 40.88
CA VAL A 3 -17.44 -11.46 39.55
C VAL A 3 -16.96 -10.11 38.99
N PRO A 4 -15.70 -9.96 38.54
CA PRO A 4 -15.25 -8.74 37.86
C PRO A 4 -15.77 -8.70 36.43
N ASP A 5 -16.46 -7.61 36.09
CA ASP A 5 -16.99 -7.30 34.77
C ASP A 5 -15.82 -6.96 33.81
N SER A 6 -15.45 -7.90 32.94
CA SER A 6 -14.42 -7.72 31.92
C SER A 6 -14.98 -7.00 30.68
N ARG A 7 -15.28 -5.71 30.83
CA ARG A 7 -15.59 -4.85 29.68
C ARG A 7 -14.32 -4.52 28.91
N LEU A 8 -14.16 -5.15 27.76
CA LEU A 8 -13.12 -4.85 26.78
C LEU A 8 -13.17 -3.36 26.38
N PRO A 9 -12.03 -2.65 26.27
CA PRO A 9 -11.99 -1.32 25.71
C PRO A 9 -12.28 -1.40 24.21
N VAL A 10 -13.52 -1.11 23.82
CA VAL A 10 -13.88 -0.86 22.44
C VAL A 10 -13.26 0.48 22.05
N VAL A 11 -12.03 0.46 21.53
CA VAL A 11 -11.41 1.62 20.90
C VAL A 11 -12.18 1.92 19.63
N ARG A 12 -13.10 2.88 19.70
CA ARG A 12 -13.87 3.36 18.54
C ARG A 12 -14.00 4.87 18.63
N ASP A 13 -12.87 5.57 18.66
CA ASP A 13 -12.87 7.02 18.59
C ASP A 13 -12.89 7.47 17.11
N ARG A 14 -13.90 8.26 16.75
CA ARG A 14 -14.00 8.90 15.43
C ARG A 14 -12.88 9.93 15.21
N SER A 15 -12.24 10.39 16.28
CA SER A 15 -11.08 11.29 16.19
C SER A 15 -9.88 10.60 15.53
N SER A 16 -9.64 9.31 15.82
CA SER A 16 -8.52 8.54 15.26
C SER A 16 -8.68 8.31 13.76
N ALA A 17 -9.89 7.98 13.30
CA ALA A 17 -10.15 7.79 11.87
C ALA A 17 -9.90 9.09 11.07
N ARG A 18 -10.32 10.25 11.60
CA ARG A 18 -10.06 11.55 10.95
C ARG A 18 -8.59 11.93 10.96
N ALA A 19 -7.88 11.62 12.05
CA ALA A 19 -6.44 11.83 12.14
C ALA A 19 -5.69 11.00 11.10
N LEU A 20 -6.00 9.71 10.99
CA LEU A 20 -5.44 8.81 9.97
C LEU A 20 -5.74 9.30 8.55
N LEU A 21 -6.98 9.70 8.27
CA LEU A 21 -7.34 10.25 6.96
C LEU A 21 -6.55 11.52 6.62
N ARG A 22 -6.34 12.40 7.60
CA ARG A 22 -5.55 13.62 7.43
C ARG A 22 -4.08 13.31 7.19
N GLU A 23 -3.49 12.39 7.94
CA GLU A 23 -2.13 11.91 7.74
C GLU A 23 -1.95 11.30 6.35
N LEU A 24 -2.87 10.42 5.93
CA LEU A 24 -2.88 9.84 4.58
C LEU A 24 -2.98 10.92 3.49
N ALA A 25 -3.85 11.93 3.68
CA ALA A 25 -4.00 13.02 2.72
C ALA A 25 -2.74 13.88 2.59
N MET A 26 -2.02 14.12 3.69
CA MET A 26 -0.74 14.85 3.69
C MET A 26 0.41 14.00 3.13
N PHE A 27 0.34 12.67 3.31
CA PHE A 27 1.32 11.72 2.78
C PHE A 27 1.19 11.49 1.27
N LEU A 28 -0.05 11.44 0.76
CA LEU A 28 -0.37 11.11 -0.63
C LEU A 28 0.46 11.88 -1.68
N PRO A 29 0.58 13.23 -1.63
CA PRO A 29 1.31 13.97 -2.64
C PRO A 29 2.81 13.62 -2.65
N ASN A 30 3.44 13.51 -1.47
CA ASN A 30 4.84 13.13 -1.36
C ASN A 30 5.08 11.72 -1.89
N PHE A 31 4.13 10.81 -1.62
CA PHE A 31 4.19 9.44 -2.11
C PHE A 31 4.06 9.35 -3.63
N VAL A 32 3.15 10.10 -4.24
CA VAL A 32 3.01 10.15 -5.70
C VAL A 32 4.28 10.71 -6.35
N VAL A 33 4.90 11.74 -5.75
CA VAL A 33 6.17 12.29 -6.22
C VAL A 33 7.29 11.25 -6.13
N LEU A 34 7.39 10.52 -5.00
CA LEU A 34 8.34 9.42 -4.84
C LEU A 34 8.18 8.37 -5.93
N LEU A 35 6.95 7.89 -6.17
CA LEU A 35 6.68 6.90 -7.21
C LEU A 35 7.11 7.42 -8.59
N LYS A 36 6.78 8.67 -8.92
CA LYS A 36 7.19 9.28 -10.19
C LYS A 36 8.71 9.35 -10.33
N ARG A 37 9.42 9.77 -9.29
CA ARG A 37 10.89 9.83 -9.26
C ARG A 37 11.53 8.46 -9.44
N LEU A 38 11.05 7.45 -8.70
CA LEU A 38 11.51 6.06 -8.83
C LEU A 38 11.21 5.45 -10.21
N LEU A 39 10.05 5.74 -10.79
CA LEU A 39 9.74 5.32 -12.16
C LEU A 39 10.69 5.95 -13.19
N SER A 40 11.25 7.12 -12.89
CA SER A 40 12.19 7.83 -13.76
C SER A 40 13.65 7.41 -13.53
N ASP A 41 14.00 6.89 -12.36
CA ASP A 41 15.36 6.50 -11.99
C ASP A 41 15.84 5.24 -12.72
N SER A 42 17.02 5.27 -13.35
CA SER A 42 17.58 4.17 -14.13
C SER A 42 17.97 2.95 -13.30
N ARG A 43 18.20 3.13 -11.99
CA ARG A 43 18.52 2.04 -11.04
C ARG A 43 17.31 1.17 -10.72
N VAL A 44 16.09 1.66 -10.95
CA VAL A 44 14.87 0.91 -10.71
C VAL A 44 14.64 -0.10 -11.84
N PRO A 45 14.48 -1.40 -11.55
CA PRO A 45 14.28 -2.42 -12.58
C PRO A 45 13.04 -2.13 -13.45
N ALA A 46 13.18 -2.27 -14.77
CA ALA A 46 12.09 -2.03 -15.72
C ALA A 46 10.81 -2.83 -15.39
N ARG A 47 10.97 -4.05 -14.88
CA ARG A 47 9.86 -4.88 -14.41
C ARG A 47 9.07 -4.22 -13.28
N SER A 48 9.75 -3.66 -12.27
CA SER A 48 9.09 -2.93 -11.18
C SER A 48 8.37 -1.69 -11.70
N LYS A 49 8.97 -0.99 -12.67
CA LYS A 49 8.33 0.17 -13.33
C LYS A 49 7.06 -0.21 -14.06
N LEU A 50 7.08 -1.32 -14.81
CA LEU A 50 5.91 -1.83 -15.51
C LEU A 50 4.80 -2.24 -14.55
N ILE A 51 5.13 -2.93 -13.45
CA ILE A 51 4.15 -3.34 -12.44
C ILE A 51 3.50 -2.11 -11.79
N VAL A 52 4.31 -1.16 -11.30
CA VAL A 52 3.81 0.05 -10.62
C VAL A 52 3.06 0.94 -11.58
N GLY A 53 3.61 1.19 -12.78
CA GLY A 53 2.96 2.00 -13.81
C GLY A 53 1.66 1.38 -14.31
N GLY A 54 1.64 0.06 -14.54
CA GLY A 54 0.43 -0.66 -14.94
C GLY A 54 -0.65 -0.64 -13.84
N THR A 55 -0.25 -0.81 -12.59
CA THR A 55 -1.16 -0.72 -11.43
C THR A 55 -1.71 0.70 -11.27
N ALA A 56 -0.87 1.73 -11.39
CA ALA A 56 -1.31 3.11 -11.32
C ALA A 56 -2.26 3.48 -12.47
N LEU A 57 -1.95 3.03 -13.70
CA LEU A 57 -2.83 3.22 -14.85
C LEU A 57 -4.17 2.52 -14.64
N TYR A 58 -4.15 1.31 -14.09
CA TYR A 58 -5.35 0.56 -13.76
C TYR A 58 -6.20 1.27 -12.70
N LEU A 59 -5.60 1.73 -11.59
CA LEU A 59 -6.31 2.46 -10.52
C LEU A 59 -6.89 3.82 -10.96
N ILE A 60 -6.29 4.46 -11.98
CA ILE A 60 -6.74 5.75 -12.53
C ILE A 60 -7.66 5.55 -13.74
N SER A 61 -7.67 4.33 -14.31
CA SER A 61 -8.44 4.01 -15.51
C SER A 61 -9.93 4.15 -15.20
N PRO A 62 -10.69 4.93 -16.01
CA PRO A 62 -12.15 4.98 -15.92
C PRO A 62 -12.81 3.69 -16.47
N ILE A 63 -12.02 2.71 -16.89
CA ILE A 63 -12.44 1.43 -17.43
C ILE A 63 -12.20 0.38 -16.35
N ASP A 64 -13.23 0.10 -15.57
CA ASP A 64 -13.28 -1.09 -14.72
C ASP A 64 -13.41 -2.31 -15.64
N PHE A 65 -12.33 -3.10 -15.77
CA PHE A 65 -12.41 -4.41 -16.44
C PHE A 65 -13.33 -5.39 -15.70
N VAL A 66 -13.65 -5.09 -14.44
CA VAL A 66 -14.70 -5.74 -13.66
C VAL A 66 -15.86 -4.76 -13.54
N PRO A 67 -16.82 -4.76 -14.48
CA PRO A 67 -18.03 -3.97 -14.30
C PRO A 67 -18.67 -4.38 -12.98
N ASP A 68 -19.14 -3.39 -12.19
CA ASP A 68 -19.75 -3.41 -10.85
C ASP A 68 -20.91 -4.42 -10.65
N PHE A 69 -20.76 -5.68 -11.04
CA PHE A 69 -21.80 -6.69 -11.02
C PHE A 69 -21.77 -7.56 -9.76
N VAL A 70 -20.71 -7.48 -8.94
CA VAL A 70 -20.62 -8.25 -7.69
C VAL A 70 -20.26 -7.33 -6.50
N PRO A 71 -21.26 -6.90 -5.71
CA PRO A 71 -21.04 -6.18 -4.47
C PRO A 71 -20.10 -6.97 -3.55
N GLY A 72 -18.92 -6.41 -3.26
CA GLY A 72 -17.95 -6.95 -2.30
C GLY A 72 -16.73 -7.70 -2.88
N LEU A 73 -16.64 -7.94 -4.20
CA LEU A 73 -15.45 -8.59 -4.80
C LEU A 73 -14.52 -7.64 -5.57
N GLY A 74 -15.06 -6.66 -6.30
CA GLY A 74 -14.26 -5.76 -7.16
C GLY A 74 -13.45 -4.66 -6.46
N GLN A 75 -13.30 -4.72 -5.13
CA GLN A 75 -12.47 -3.77 -4.37
C GLN A 75 -11.26 -4.45 -3.72
N LEU A 76 -11.28 -5.79 -3.63
CA LEU A 76 -10.19 -6.55 -3.03
C LEU A 76 -9.04 -6.75 -4.02
N ASP A 77 -9.34 -6.91 -5.29
CA ASP A 77 -8.38 -7.02 -6.38
C ASP A 77 -7.51 -5.76 -6.53
N ASP A 78 -8.11 -4.57 -6.49
CA ASP A 78 -7.38 -3.30 -6.56
C ASP A 78 -6.39 -3.13 -5.41
N VAL A 79 -6.83 -3.45 -4.20
CA VAL A 79 -5.99 -3.39 -2.99
C VAL A 79 -4.87 -4.42 -3.05
N VAL A 80 -5.18 -5.66 -3.45
CA VAL A 80 -4.18 -6.72 -3.64
C VAL A 80 -3.15 -6.30 -4.68
N LEU A 81 -3.58 -5.75 -5.81
CA LEU A 81 -2.71 -5.29 -6.88
C LEU A 81 -1.81 -4.14 -6.41
N ALA A 82 -2.36 -3.15 -5.70
CA ALA A 82 -1.60 -2.05 -5.12
C ALA A 82 -0.54 -2.54 -4.11
N VAL A 83 -0.91 -3.47 -3.22
CA VAL A 83 0.01 -4.08 -2.26
C VAL A 83 1.13 -4.86 -2.96
N LEU A 84 0.80 -5.65 -3.99
CA LEU A 84 1.80 -6.40 -4.76
C LEU A 84 2.75 -5.49 -5.54
N ALA A 85 2.22 -4.43 -6.14
CA ALA A 85 3.02 -3.46 -6.87
C ALA A 85 3.99 -2.74 -5.95
N LEU A 86 3.51 -2.31 -4.79
CA LEU A 86 4.33 -1.63 -3.80
C LEU A 86 5.36 -2.58 -3.18
N HIS A 87 4.97 -3.82 -2.87
CA HIS A 87 5.89 -4.86 -2.40
C HIS A 87 7.01 -5.13 -3.43
N SER A 88 6.66 -5.24 -4.71
CA SER A 88 7.62 -5.42 -5.79
C SER A 88 8.58 -4.25 -5.91
N LEU A 89 8.10 -3.02 -5.75
CA LEU A 89 8.95 -1.83 -5.79
C LEU A 89 9.90 -1.79 -4.59
N LEU A 90 9.36 -1.92 -3.37
CA LEU A 90 10.11 -1.78 -2.13
C LEU A 90 11.15 -2.89 -1.92
N ASN A 91 10.95 -4.09 -2.47
CA ASN A 91 11.88 -5.21 -2.34
C ASN A 91 12.89 -5.32 -3.49
N ARG A 92 12.64 -4.69 -4.64
CA ARG A 92 13.54 -4.77 -5.81
C ARG A 92 14.35 -3.51 -6.03
N VAL A 93 14.08 -2.46 -5.27
CA VAL A 93 14.82 -1.19 -5.31
C VAL A 93 15.55 -1.05 -3.99
N ASP A 94 16.84 -0.71 -4.07
CA ASP A 94 17.66 -0.47 -2.89
C ASP A 94 17.05 0.65 -2.02
N GLU A 95 17.03 0.43 -0.71
CA GLU A 95 16.43 1.37 0.24
C GLU A 95 17.07 2.75 0.17
N ALA A 96 18.38 2.82 -0.08
CA ALA A 96 19.08 4.08 -0.28
C ALA A 96 18.49 4.91 -1.44
N VAL A 97 18.10 4.26 -2.54
CA VAL A 97 17.49 4.94 -3.71
C VAL A 97 16.09 5.44 -3.35
N ILE A 98 15.33 4.68 -2.57
CA ILE A 98 13.99 5.09 -2.12
C ILE A 98 14.10 6.32 -1.23
N LEU A 99 15.01 6.30 -0.25
CA LEU A 99 15.23 7.40 0.69
C LEU A 99 15.80 8.65 0.00
N GLU A 100 16.67 8.49 -1.00
CA GLU A 100 17.20 9.59 -1.82
C GLU A 100 16.09 10.39 -2.51
N HIS A 101 15.01 9.71 -2.92
CA HIS A 101 13.88 10.34 -3.61
C HIS A 101 12.72 10.73 -2.68
N TRP A 102 12.82 10.43 -1.38
CA TRP A 102 11.76 10.65 -0.40
C TRP A 102 11.86 12.03 0.26
N ASP A 103 10.83 12.85 0.09
CA ASP A 103 10.75 14.20 0.67
C ASP A 103 9.90 14.25 1.97
N GLY A 104 9.44 13.10 2.49
CA GLY A 104 8.57 13.03 3.66
C GLY A 104 9.27 12.47 4.90
N ASP A 105 8.48 12.13 5.91
CA ASP A 105 8.98 11.50 7.14
C ASP A 105 9.44 10.06 6.85
N GLU A 106 10.68 9.72 7.22
CA GLU A 106 11.24 8.38 7.04
C GLU A 106 10.43 7.30 7.78
N ASP A 107 9.82 7.64 8.92
CA ASP A 107 9.03 6.70 9.70
C ASP A 107 7.78 6.25 8.94
N LEU A 108 7.25 7.09 8.03
CA LEU A 108 6.16 6.72 7.15
C LEU A 108 6.58 5.66 6.13
N ILE A 109 7.79 5.75 5.57
CA ILE A 109 8.30 4.73 4.64
C ILE A 109 8.50 3.40 5.37
N ARG A 110 9.04 3.45 6.58
CA ARG A 110 9.17 2.26 7.45
C ARG A 110 7.81 1.65 7.75
N MET A 111 6.81 2.47 8.08
CA MET A 111 5.44 2.02 8.34
C MET A 111 4.78 1.41 7.11
N VAL A 112 4.94 2.02 5.93
CA VAL A 112 4.42 1.50 4.66
C VAL A 112 5.07 0.16 4.33
N ARG A 113 6.40 0.03 4.46
CA ARG A 113 7.11 -1.23 4.23
C ARG A 113 6.62 -2.33 5.18
N ALA A 114 6.45 -2.00 6.46
CA ALA A 114 5.92 -2.94 7.46
C ALA A 114 4.47 -3.35 7.14
N GLY A 115 3.61 -2.39 6.78
CA GLY A 115 2.21 -2.62 6.44
C GLY A 115 2.06 -3.48 5.18
N VAL A 116 2.83 -3.20 4.13
CA VAL A 116 2.85 -4.00 2.90
C VAL A 116 3.33 -5.42 3.18
N GLY A 117 4.41 -5.58 3.96
CA GLY A 117 4.90 -6.90 4.35
C GLY A 117 3.89 -7.70 5.19
N ALA A 118 3.16 -7.03 6.08
CA ALA A 118 2.07 -7.65 6.85
C ALA A 118 0.90 -8.03 5.94
N ALA A 119 0.49 -7.15 5.02
CA ALA A 119 -0.59 -7.41 4.08
C ALA A 119 -0.30 -8.63 3.21
N ILE A 120 0.91 -8.74 2.64
CA ILE A 120 1.33 -9.91 1.85
C ILE A 120 1.26 -11.21 2.66
N ARG A 121 1.62 -11.20 3.95
CA ARG A 121 1.53 -12.37 4.84
C ARG A 121 0.09 -12.77 5.16
N LEU A 122 -0.81 -11.80 5.19
CA LEU A 122 -2.23 -12.02 5.46
C LEU A 122 -3.01 -12.45 4.21
N LEU A 123 -2.49 -12.16 3.01
CA LEU A 123 -3.05 -12.72 1.78
C LEU A 123 -2.90 -14.25 1.84
N PRO A 124 -3.99 -15.02 1.68
CA PRO A 124 -3.92 -16.49 1.64
C PRO A 124 -3.16 -16.91 0.36
N GLY A 125 -1.83 -17.05 0.44
CA GLY A 125 -0.96 -17.05 -0.73
C GLY A 125 -0.12 -18.31 -0.91
N LYS A 126 -0.59 -19.25 -1.74
CA LYS A 126 0.20 -20.39 -2.26
C LYS A 126 1.00 -20.04 -3.52
N TRP A 127 1.61 -18.85 -3.60
CA TRP A 127 2.23 -18.33 -4.84
C TRP A 127 3.75 -18.13 -4.76
N GLU A 128 4.41 -18.66 -3.73
CA GLU A 128 5.86 -18.55 -3.50
C GLU A 128 6.77 -19.32 -4.48
N SER A 129 6.25 -20.00 -5.51
CA SER A 129 7.07 -20.97 -6.27
C SER A 129 7.52 -20.60 -7.67
N ARG A 130 7.09 -19.50 -8.32
CA ARG A 130 7.51 -19.24 -9.72
C ARG A 130 7.46 -17.78 -10.15
N VAL A 131 8.40 -16.93 -9.71
CA VAL A 131 8.74 -15.69 -10.46
C VAL A 131 10.17 -15.23 -10.22
#